data_AF-A0A024TIJ2-F1
#
_entry.id   AF-A0A024TIJ2-F1
#
_cell.length_a   1.000
_cell.length_b   1.000
_cell.length_c   1.000
_cell.angle_alpha   90.00
_cell.angle_beta   90.00
_cell.angle_gamma   90.00
#
_symmetry.space_group_name_H-M   'P 1'
#
loop_
_entity.id
_entity.type
_entity.pdbx_description
1 polymer ?
#
loop_
_entity_poly.entity_id
_entity_poly.type
_entity_poly.pdbx_seq_one_letter_code
_entity_poly.pdbx_strand_id
1 'polypeptide(L)'
;MGGDQSKAAQPQRAPSAYSQAKAPQSTFQAIPDTHETYEQLQGALRHAGLESSNLILAIDYTKSNTWTGQRSFQGKCLHHIDPARQVWNPYQSVIHILGRTLEAFDDDKLIPAFGFGDATTGGRACFPLLPNGDVCVGFNQVLERYNQITPGLALSGPTNFAPVIHEAIRICQAERSYHILVIVADGQVTSEKETIDAIVAASNFPLCKMSCMRWTLM
;
A
#
# COMPACT_ATOMS: atom_id res chain seq x y z
N MET A 1 79.44 -34.00 -11.60
CA MET A 1 78.26 -33.77 -10.76
C MET A 1 77.67 -32.43 -11.14
N GLY A 2 76.39 -32.41 -11.52
CA GLY A 2 75.48 -31.27 -11.34
C GLY A 2 75.55 -30.13 -12.36
N GLY A 3 74.51 -30.05 -13.19
CA GLY A 3 73.92 -28.79 -13.66
C GLY A 3 74.03 -28.53 -15.15
N ASP A 4 72.93 -28.74 -15.89
CA ASP A 4 72.42 -27.64 -16.72
C ASP A 4 70.91 -27.81 -17.01
N GLN A 5 70.25 -26.67 -17.17
CA GLN A 5 68.82 -26.46 -17.31
C GLN A 5 68.36 -26.71 -18.76
N SER A 6 67.15 -27.24 -18.96
CA SER A 6 66.36 -26.97 -20.16
C SER A 6 64.86 -27.17 -19.93
N LYS A 7 64.14 -26.07 -20.18
CA LYS A 7 62.69 -25.84 -20.33
C LYS A 7 61.87 -27.02 -20.89
N ALA A 8 60.67 -27.23 -20.33
CA ALA A 8 59.55 -27.89 -21.00
C ALA A 8 58.22 -27.16 -20.71
N ALA A 9 57.35 -27.18 -21.71
CA ALA A 9 56.21 -26.30 -21.94
C ALA A 9 54.95 -26.56 -21.07
N GLN A 10 54.15 -25.50 -20.89
CA GLN A 10 52.80 -25.56 -20.32
C GLN A 10 51.77 -26.10 -21.34
N PRO A 11 50.75 -26.87 -20.92
CA PRO A 11 49.51 -27.03 -21.67
C PRO A 11 48.41 -26.07 -21.19
N GLN A 12 47.74 -25.44 -22.17
CA GLN A 12 46.61 -24.53 -22.02
C GLN A 12 45.35 -25.25 -21.51
N ARG A 13 44.64 -24.64 -20.56
CA ARG A 13 43.36 -25.12 -20.01
C ARG A 13 42.21 -24.29 -20.59
N ALA A 14 41.27 -24.94 -21.26
CA ALA A 14 40.06 -24.31 -21.81
C ALA A 14 39.10 -23.86 -20.68
N PRO A 15 38.42 -22.71 -20.79
CA PRO A 15 37.39 -22.31 -19.84
C PRO A 15 36.06 -22.98 -20.14
N SER A 16 35.44 -23.56 -19.11
CA SER A 16 34.10 -24.15 -19.13
C SER A 16 33.02 -23.06 -19.11
N ALA A 17 32.08 -23.16 -20.05
CA ALA A 17 30.92 -22.28 -20.14
C ALA A 17 29.86 -22.68 -19.09
N TYR A 18 29.69 -21.86 -18.05
CA TYR A 18 28.50 -21.87 -17.21
C TYR A 18 27.55 -20.76 -17.71
N SER A 19 26.49 -21.15 -18.42
CA SER A 19 25.40 -20.28 -18.81
C SER A 19 24.61 -19.85 -17.57
N GLN A 20 24.79 -18.59 -17.14
CA GLN A 20 23.94 -17.96 -16.14
C GLN A 20 22.57 -17.66 -16.76
N ALA A 21 21.55 -18.40 -16.35
CA ALA A 21 20.16 -18.05 -16.62
C ALA A 21 19.82 -16.76 -15.88
N LYS A 22 19.49 -15.69 -16.64
CA LYS A 22 19.04 -14.41 -16.09
C LYS A 22 17.70 -14.58 -15.39
N ALA A 23 17.62 -14.17 -14.13
CA ALA A 23 16.37 -14.02 -13.40
C ALA A 23 15.48 -12.96 -14.09
N PRO A 24 14.15 -13.17 -14.14
CA PRO A 24 13.24 -12.22 -14.75
C PRO A 24 13.24 -10.90 -13.96
N GLN A 25 13.64 -9.81 -14.62
CA GLN A 25 13.57 -8.47 -14.08
C GLN A 25 12.10 -8.03 -14.02
N SER A 26 11.50 -8.04 -12.84
CA SER A 26 10.24 -7.37 -12.56
C SER A 26 10.44 -5.86 -12.68
N THR A 27 10.19 -5.28 -13.85
CA THR A 27 10.10 -3.83 -14.02
C THR A 27 8.80 -3.34 -13.39
N PHE A 28 8.84 -3.07 -12.08
CA PHE A 28 7.86 -2.19 -11.47
C PHE A 28 8.12 -0.78 -12.04
N GLN A 29 7.23 -0.30 -12.91
CA GLN A 29 7.24 1.09 -13.37
C GLN A 29 6.33 1.88 -12.44
N ALA A 30 6.93 2.75 -11.62
CA ALA A 30 6.17 3.74 -10.86
C ALA A 30 5.50 4.72 -11.83
N ILE A 31 4.25 5.07 -11.56
CA ILE A 31 3.55 6.12 -12.32
C ILE A 31 4.27 7.45 -11.98
N PRO A 32 4.83 8.17 -12.97
CA PRO A 32 5.54 9.42 -12.71
C PRO A 32 4.58 10.49 -12.19
N ASP A 33 5.03 11.27 -11.19
CA ASP A 33 4.29 12.38 -10.57
C ASP A 33 4.21 13.60 -11.53
N THR A 34 3.50 13.45 -12.64
CA THR A 34 3.40 14.48 -13.71
C THR A 34 2.01 15.07 -13.87
N HIS A 35 1.08 14.85 -12.93
CA HIS A 35 -0.30 15.29 -13.05
C HIS A 35 -0.60 16.46 -12.11
N GLU A 36 -0.89 17.63 -12.68
CA GLU A 36 -1.14 18.86 -11.93
C GLU A 36 -2.64 19.09 -11.65
N THR A 37 -3.54 18.38 -12.34
CA THR A 37 -4.99 18.46 -12.13
C THR A 37 -5.65 17.09 -11.95
N TYR A 38 -6.82 17.07 -11.29
CA TYR A 38 -7.59 15.85 -11.07
C TYR A 38 -8.03 15.20 -12.39
N GLU A 39 -8.40 15.99 -13.38
CA GLU A 39 -8.82 15.52 -14.70
C GLU A 39 -7.67 14.86 -15.45
N GLN A 40 -6.45 15.39 -15.33
CA GLN A 40 -5.25 14.78 -15.91
C GLN A 40 -4.92 13.44 -15.26
N LEU A 41 -5.01 13.36 -13.92
CA LEU A 41 -4.81 12.13 -13.19
C LEU A 41 -5.86 11.07 -13.57
N GLN A 42 -7.14 11.46 -13.66
CA GLN A 42 -8.20 10.57 -14.12
C GLN A 42 -7.95 10.10 -15.56
N GLY A 43 -7.58 11.01 -16.46
CA GLY A 43 -7.24 10.66 -17.84
C GLY A 43 -6.10 9.65 -17.93
N ALA A 44 -5.03 9.85 -17.15
CA ALA A 44 -3.89 8.95 -17.11
C ALA A 44 -4.22 7.57 -16.53
N LEU A 45 -5.03 7.50 -15.48
CA LEU A 45 -5.50 6.23 -14.91
C LEU A 45 -6.35 5.45 -15.92
N ARG A 46 -7.25 6.11 -16.65
CA ARG A 46 -8.00 5.47 -17.76
C ARG A 46 -7.06 4.93 -18.83
N HIS A 47 -6.09 5.74 -19.24
CA HIS A 47 -5.13 5.36 -20.29
C HIS A 47 -4.19 4.22 -19.86
N ALA A 48 -3.95 4.07 -18.55
CA ALA A 48 -3.22 2.95 -17.98
C ALA A 48 -4.05 1.64 -17.90
N GLY A 49 -5.28 1.63 -18.41
CA GLY A 49 -6.16 0.46 -18.46
C GLY A 49 -7.10 0.34 -17.26
N LEU A 50 -7.25 1.40 -16.47
CA LEU A 50 -8.25 1.44 -15.41
C LEU A 50 -9.64 1.77 -16.00
N GLU A 51 -10.30 0.76 -16.55
CA GLU A 51 -11.61 0.91 -17.20
C GLU A 51 -12.78 0.53 -16.28
N SER A 52 -12.60 -0.46 -15.39
CA SER A 52 -13.59 -0.97 -14.42
C SER A 52 -12.85 -1.64 -13.27
N SER A 53 -13.11 -1.22 -12.03
CA SER A 53 -12.45 -1.75 -10.83
C SER A 53 -13.31 -1.57 -9.61
N ASN A 54 -13.11 -2.42 -8.59
CA ASN A 54 -13.65 -2.21 -7.25
C ASN A 54 -12.54 -1.70 -6.33
N LEU A 55 -12.87 -0.80 -5.40
CA LEU A 55 -11.92 -0.19 -4.48
C LEU A 55 -12.02 -0.79 -3.08
N ILE A 56 -10.86 -1.11 -2.49
CA ILE A 56 -10.76 -1.48 -1.07
C ILE A 56 -9.85 -0.45 -0.40
N LEU A 57 -10.29 0.12 0.72
CA LEU A 57 -9.51 1.09 1.49
C LEU A 57 -9.02 0.49 2.80
N ALA A 58 -7.77 0.76 3.15
CA ALA A 58 -7.16 0.37 4.40
C ALA A 58 -6.50 1.56 5.08
N ILE A 59 -6.78 1.75 6.36
CA ILE A 59 -6.31 2.88 7.18
C ILE A 59 -5.42 2.35 8.30
N ASP A 60 -4.20 2.86 8.33
CA ASP A 60 -3.22 2.59 9.39
C ASP A 60 -3.62 3.32 10.67
N TYR A 61 -3.82 2.59 11.78
CA TYR A 61 -4.05 3.11 13.12
C TYR A 61 -2.90 2.78 14.09
N THR A 62 -1.68 2.68 13.58
CA THR A 62 -0.50 2.45 14.40
C THR A 62 -0.07 3.70 15.17
N LYS A 63 0.71 3.47 16.23
CA LYS A 63 1.16 4.47 17.19
C LYS A 63 2.10 5.48 16.55
N SER A 64 2.77 5.15 15.45
CA SER A 64 3.67 6.07 14.74
C SER A 64 3.00 7.37 14.35
N ASN A 65 1.71 7.31 14.02
CA ASN A 65 0.85 8.46 13.76
C ASN A 65 0.81 9.49 14.89
N THR A 66 1.21 9.15 16.12
CA THR A 66 1.26 10.10 17.25
C THR A 66 2.47 11.03 17.20
N TRP A 67 3.58 10.63 16.56
CA TRP A 67 4.81 11.41 16.50
C TRP A 67 5.25 11.79 15.09
N THR A 68 4.79 11.08 14.04
CA THR A 68 5.14 11.40 12.65
C THR A 68 4.56 12.73 12.16
N GLY A 69 3.54 13.25 12.84
CA GLY A 69 3.02 14.61 12.64
C GLY A 69 3.86 15.73 13.28
N GLN A 70 4.99 15.43 13.92
CA GLN A 70 5.79 16.42 14.64
C GLN A 70 6.22 17.60 13.76
N ARG A 71 6.60 17.33 12.51
CA ARG A 71 7.03 18.37 11.54
C ARG A 71 5.93 18.73 10.54
N SER A 72 5.14 17.77 10.10
CA SER A 72 4.17 17.91 9.02
C SER A 72 2.77 18.34 9.46
N PHE A 73 2.43 18.20 10.75
CA PHE A 73 1.09 18.50 11.26
C PHE A 73 1.12 19.23 12.61
N GLN A 74 2.04 20.19 12.74
CA GLN A 74 2.14 21.11 13.89
C GLN A 74 2.27 20.39 15.25
N GLY A 75 2.95 19.24 15.30
CA GLY A 75 3.07 18.48 16.55
C GLY A 75 1.85 17.64 16.92
N LYS A 76 0.78 17.65 16.10
CA LYS A 76 -0.43 16.88 16.36
C LYS A 76 -0.32 15.47 15.80
N CYS A 77 -1.12 14.56 16.35
CA CYS A 77 -1.32 13.23 15.78
C CYS A 77 -1.91 13.34 14.37
N LEU A 78 -1.44 12.51 13.44
CA LEU A 78 -1.94 12.46 12.05
C LEU A 78 -3.43 12.06 11.97
N HIS A 79 -3.98 11.43 13.01
CA HIS A 79 -5.41 11.10 13.15
C HIS A 79 -6.22 12.14 13.94
N HIS A 80 -5.61 13.25 14.37
CA HIS A 80 -6.33 14.23 15.18
C HIS A 80 -7.54 14.79 14.41
N ILE A 81 -8.74 14.56 14.93
CA ILE A 81 -9.99 15.12 14.39
C ILE A 81 -10.23 16.47 15.06
N ASP A 82 -10.27 17.54 14.27
CA ASP A 82 -10.63 18.86 14.76
C ASP A 82 -12.12 18.89 15.18
N PRO A 83 -12.44 19.18 16.46
CA PRO A 83 -13.82 19.27 16.92
C PRO A 83 -14.62 20.37 16.18
N ALA A 84 -13.95 21.44 15.74
CA ALA A 84 -14.58 22.52 14.98
C ALA A 84 -14.75 22.18 13.48
N ARG A 85 -14.17 21.06 13.02
CA ARG A 85 -14.14 20.62 11.61
C ARG A 85 -13.61 21.67 10.65
N GLN A 86 -12.74 22.57 11.11
CA GLN A 86 -12.13 23.63 10.31
C GLN A 86 -10.83 23.15 9.65
N VAL A 87 -10.11 22.24 10.31
CA VAL A 87 -8.84 21.70 9.81
C VAL A 87 -8.98 20.20 9.59
N TRP A 88 -8.61 19.76 8.39
CA TRP A 88 -8.49 18.34 8.09
C TRP A 88 -7.10 17.82 8.43
N ASN A 89 -7.07 16.61 9.00
CA ASN A 89 -5.84 15.87 9.14
C ASN A 89 -5.44 15.19 7.82
N PRO A 90 -4.18 14.73 7.70
CA PRO A 90 -3.67 14.15 6.46
C PRO A 90 -4.50 12.97 5.95
N TYR A 91 -5.02 12.10 6.83
CA TYR A 91 -5.88 10.99 6.42
C TYR A 91 -7.22 11.47 5.86
N GLN A 92 -7.88 12.46 6.48
CA GLN A 92 -9.12 13.05 5.96
C GLN A 92 -8.91 13.63 4.55
N SER A 93 -7.80 14.36 4.38
CA SER A 93 -7.43 14.95 3.08
C SER A 93 -7.20 13.87 2.02
N VAL A 94 -6.48 12.79 2.35
CA VAL A 94 -6.24 11.68 1.42
C VAL A 94 -7.56 10.99 1.05
N ILE A 95 -8.39 10.63 2.03
CA ILE A 95 -9.70 9.99 1.78
C ILE A 95 -10.56 10.87 0.87
N HIS A 96 -10.58 12.18 1.10
CA HIS A 96 -11.32 13.11 0.24
C HIS A 96 -10.76 13.16 -1.19
N ILE A 97 -9.43 13.24 -1.34
CA ILE A 97 -8.78 13.27 -2.66
C ILE A 97 -9.06 11.97 -3.43
N LEU A 98 -8.96 10.80 -2.77
CA LEU A 98 -9.29 9.51 -3.37
C LEU A 98 -10.75 9.45 -3.82
N GLY A 99 -11.67 10.01 -3.04
CA GLY A 99 -13.07 10.17 -3.47
C GLY A 99 -13.21 10.98 -4.75
N ARG A 100 -12.47 12.07 -4.90
CA ARG A 100 -12.56 12.90 -6.11
C ARG A 100 -11.89 12.26 -7.32
N THR A 101 -10.88 11.43 -7.13
CA THR A 101 -10.07 10.88 -8.23
C THR A 101 -10.48 9.48 -8.62
N LEU A 102 -10.61 8.57 -7.65
CA LEU A 102 -10.80 7.14 -7.88
C LEU A 102 -12.26 6.70 -7.86
N GLU A 103 -13.15 7.43 -7.19
CA GLU A 103 -14.57 7.04 -7.13
C GLU A 103 -15.18 6.92 -8.52
N ALA A 104 -14.75 7.70 -9.52
CA ALA A 104 -15.22 7.61 -10.90
C ALA A 104 -14.89 6.28 -11.62
N PHE A 105 -13.99 5.47 -11.06
CA PHE A 105 -13.53 4.18 -11.59
C PHE A 105 -14.07 2.98 -10.81
N ASP A 106 -14.75 3.26 -9.71
CA ASP A 106 -15.38 2.25 -8.88
C ASP A 106 -16.74 1.88 -9.47
N ASP A 107 -16.92 0.60 -9.84
CA ASP A 107 -18.09 0.18 -10.62
C ASP A 107 -19.38 0.18 -9.78
N ASP A 108 -19.29 -0.23 -8.52
CA ASP A 108 -20.44 -0.44 -7.64
C ASP A 108 -20.61 0.65 -6.56
N LYS A 109 -19.61 1.53 -6.39
CA LYS A 109 -19.56 2.53 -5.31
C LYS A 109 -19.47 1.89 -3.92
N LEU A 110 -19.18 0.59 -3.83
CA LEU A 110 -19.06 -0.13 -2.57
C LEU A 110 -17.58 -0.24 -2.22
N ILE A 111 -17.20 0.42 -1.14
CA ILE A 111 -15.82 0.51 -0.70
C ILE A 111 -15.66 -0.24 0.61
N PRO A 112 -15.19 -1.50 0.60
CA PRO A 112 -14.76 -2.19 1.80
C PRO A 112 -13.64 -1.39 2.44
N ALA A 113 -13.91 -0.84 3.62
CA ALA A 113 -12.97 0.02 4.35
C ALA A 113 -12.55 -0.65 5.66
N PHE A 114 -11.24 -0.78 5.85
CA PHE A 114 -10.64 -1.47 6.99
C PHE A 114 -9.67 -0.57 7.76
N GLY A 115 -9.56 -0.79 9.06
CA GLY A 115 -8.50 -0.29 9.91
C GLY A 115 -7.57 -1.41 10.36
N PHE A 116 -6.30 -1.10 10.61
CA PHE A 116 -5.33 -2.08 11.16
C PHE A 116 -4.31 -1.40 12.06
N GLY A 117 -3.63 -2.17 12.92
CA GLY A 117 -2.55 -1.67 13.78
C GLY A 117 -3.00 -0.94 15.04
N ASP A 118 -4.30 -0.97 15.36
CA ASP A 118 -4.83 -0.47 16.62
C ASP A 118 -4.55 -1.47 17.78
N ALA A 119 -4.89 -1.10 19.00
CA ALA A 119 -4.65 -1.94 20.17
C ALA A 119 -5.44 -3.25 20.15
N THR A 120 -6.58 -3.31 19.46
CA THR A 120 -7.42 -4.50 19.39
C THR A 120 -6.89 -5.51 18.36
N THR A 121 -6.44 -5.07 17.18
CA THR A 121 -5.91 -5.98 16.17
C THR A 121 -4.42 -6.26 16.28
N GLY A 122 -3.67 -5.29 16.83
CA GLY A 122 -2.22 -5.26 16.72
C GLY A 122 -1.77 -5.46 15.27
N GLY A 123 -0.72 -6.26 15.07
CA GLY A 123 -0.22 -6.63 13.74
C GLY A 123 -0.78 -7.93 13.15
N ARG A 124 -1.89 -8.49 13.68
CA ARG A 124 -2.37 -9.83 13.28
C ARG A 124 -3.70 -9.83 12.53
N ALA A 125 -4.48 -8.76 12.65
CA ALA A 125 -5.80 -8.66 12.05
C ALA A 125 -6.04 -7.24 11.51
N CYS A 126 -7.11 -7.08 10.74
CA CYS A 126 -7.73 -5.81 10.43
C CYS A 126 -9.18 -5.84 10.90
N PHE A 127 -9.80 -4.67 11.08
CA PHE A 127 -11.20 -4.53 11.47
C PHE A 127 -11.96 -3.70 10.43
N PRO A 128 -13.23 -4.02 10.13
CA PRO A 128 -14.04 -3.20 9.23
C PRO A 128 -14.44 -1.88 9.89
N LEU A 129 -14.52 -0.79 9.12
CA LEU A 129 -14.98 0.52 9.59
C LEU A 129 -16.49 0.54 9.90
N LEU A 130 -17.25 -0.33 9.23
CA LEU A 130 -18.67 -0.53 9.48
C LEU A 130 -18.90 -1.86 10.23
N PRO A 131 -19.86 -1.88 11.18
CA PRO A 131 -20.20 -3.11 11.89
C PRO A 131 -20.94 -4.09 10.96
N ASN A 132 -21.13 -5.33 11.44
CA ASN A 132 -21.99 -6.36 10.83
C ASN A 132 -21.62 -6.81 9.40
N GLY A 133 -20.45 -6.43 8.89
CA GLY A 133 -20.04 -6.76 7.53
C GLY A 133 -20.63 -5.86 6.46
N ASP A 134 -21.23 -4.72 6.86
CA ASP A 134 -21.68 -3.70 5.91
C ASP A 134 -20.48 -3.01 5.23
N VAL A 135 -20.70 -2.51 4.03
CA VAL A 135 -19.69 -1.86 3.18
C VAL A 135 -20.04 -0.39 2.98
N CYS A 136 -19.03 0.48 2.91
CA CYS A 136 -19.27 1.91 2.74
C CYS A 136 -19.74 2.21 1.30
N VAL A 137 -20.78 3.02 1.16
CA VAL A 137 -21.25 3.57 -0.12
C VAL A 137 -20.49 4.86 -0.41
N GLY A 138 -19.47 4.75 -1.24
CA GLY A 138 -18.61 5.84 -1.68
C GLY A 138 -17.67 6.39 -0.59
N PHE A 139 -16.75 7.27 -1.00
CA PHE A 139 -15.74 7.83 -0.11
C PHE A 139 -16.30 8.82 0.91
N ASN A 140 -17.47 9.40 0.64
CA ASN A 140 -18.16 10.28 1.58
C ASN A 140 -18.55 9.53 2.86
N GLN A 141 -19.10 8.31 2.73
CA GLN A 141 -19.45 7.50 3.90
C GLN A 141 -18.20 6.98 4.61
N VAL A 142 -17.15 6.63 3.87
CA VAL A 142 -15.84 6.28 4.46
C VAL A 142 -15.31 7.41 5.35
N LEU A 143 -15.32 8.66 4.83
CA LEU A 143 -14.85 9.83 5.57
C LEU A 143 -15.72 10.10 6.81
N GLU A 144 -17.05 9.95 6.69
CA GLU A 144 -17.96 10.09 7.82
C GLU A 144 -17.66 9.05 8.91
N ARG A 145 -17.53 7.78 8.55
CA ARG A 145 -17.23 6.71 9.52
C ARG A 145 -15.85 6.87 10.13
N TYR A 146 -14.86 7.24 9.33
CA TYR A 146 -13.52 7.60 9.82
C TYR A 146 -13.60 8.66 10.92
N ASN A 147 -14.34 9.75 10.70
CA ASN A 147 -14.50 10.82 11.70
C ASN A 147 -15.21 10.36 12.99
N GLN A 148 -16.09 9.36 12.90
CA GLN A 148 -16.86 8.84 14.03
C GLN A 148 -16.04 7.88 14.90
N ILE A 149 -15.28 6.96 14.30
CA ILE A 149 -14.59 5.91 15.05
C ILE A 149 -13.20 6.31 15.51
N THR A 150 -12.50 7.16 14.74
CA THR A 150 -11.08 7.51 14.99
C THR A 150 -10.82 8.03 16.40
N PRO A 151 -11.66 8.93 16.98
CA PRO A 151 -11.43 9.41 18.35
C PRO A 151 -11.51 8.33 19.43
N GLY A 152 -12.18 7.21 19.16
CA GLY A 152 -12.35 6.10 20.10
C GLY A 152 -11.30 4.98 19.95
N LEU A 153 -10.45 5.04 18.92
CA LEU A 153 -9.45 4.00 18.65
C LEU A 153 -8.15 4.27 19.41
N ALA A 154 -7.59 3.22 20.00
CA ALA A 154 -6.30 3.26 20.67
C ALA A 154 -5.19 2.84 19.70
N LEU A 155 -4.32 3.79 19.32
CA LEU A 155 -3.25 3.54 18.36
C LEU A 155 -2.15 2.63 18.95
N SER A 156 -1.70 1.61 18.21
CA SER A 156 -0.78 0.58 18.71
C SER A 156 0.23 0.10 17.65
N GLY A 157 0.55 -1.20 17.61
CA GLY A 157 1.43 -1.78 16.62
C GLY A 157 1.59 -3.29 16.87
N PRO A 158 2.51 -3.96 16.15
CA PRO A 158 3.38 -3.42 15.09
C PRO A 158 2.61 -3.09 13.81
N THR A 159 3.26 -2.34 12.92
CA THR A 159 2.74 -2.04 11.58
C THR A 159 2.98 -3.23 10.66
N ASN A 160 1.89 -3.92 10.34
CA ASN A 160 1.88 -5.08 9.45
C ASN A 160 0.74 -4.94 8.45
N PHE A 161 1.08 -4.95 7.15
CA PHE A 161 0.08 -4.86 6.09
C PHE A 161 -0.44 -6.24 5.67
N ALA A 162 0.20 -7.33 6.09
CA ALA A 162 -0.21 -8.68 5.73
C ALA A 162 -1.69 -8.98 6.02
N PRO A 163 -2.26 -8.61 7.18
CA PRO A 163 -3.67 -8.89 7.46
C PRO A 163 -4.62 -8.25 6.46
N VAL A 164 -4.39 -6.99 6.10
CA VAL A 164 -5.29 -6.28 5.19
C VAL A 164 -5.10 -6.70 3.73
N ILE A 165 -3.88 -7.09 3.34
CA ILE A 165 -3.63 -7.68 2.02
C ILE A 165 -4.33 -9.03 1.89
N HIS A 166 -4.28 -9.88 2.93
CA HIS A 166 -4.99 -11.16 2.93
C HIS A 166 -6.51 -10.97 2.87
N GLU A 167 -7.05 -9.98 3.57
CA GLU A 167 -8.48 -9.67 3.52
C GLU A 167 -8.89 -9.17 2.12
N ALA A 168 -8.06 -8.36 1.47
CA ALA A 168 -8.30 -7.95 0.09
C ALA A 168 -8.27 -9.14 -0.90
N ILE A 169 -7.35 -10.10 -0.71
CA ILE A 169 -7.32 -11.35 -1.48
C ILE A 169 -8.63 -12.12 -1.27
N ARG A 170 -9.12 -12.22 -0.03
CA ARG A 170 -10.37 -12.92 0.30
C ARG A 170 -11.57 -12.29 -0.41
N ILE A 171 -11.68 -10.96 -0.41
CA ILE A 171 -12.75 -10.23 -1.10
C ILE A 171 -12.66 -10.44 -2.61
N CYS A 172 -11.47 -10.27 -3.19
CA CYS A 172 -11.22 -10.46 -4.61
C CYS A 172 -11.58 -11.89 -5.08
N GLN A 173 -11.27 -12.91 -4.28
CA GLN A 173 -11.66 -14.29 -4.56
C GLN A 173 -13.17 -14.52 -4.49
N ALA A 174 -13.86 -13.89 -3.53
CA ALA A 174 -15.29 -14.05 -3.32
C ALA A 174 -16.10 -13.38 -4.45
N GLU A 175 -15.72 -12.16 -4.83
CA GLU A 175 -16.44 -11.36 -5.82
C GLU A 175 -16.01 -11.67 -7.26
N ARG A 176 -14.82 -12.26 -7.46
CA ARG A 176 -14.26 -12.62 -8.77
C ARG A 176 -14.13 -11.42 -9.74
N SER A 177 -14.01 -10.22 -9.20
CA SER A 177 -13.78 -8.97 -9.92
C SER A 177 -12.38 -8.40 -9.63
N TYR A 178 -11.95 -7.46 -10.48
CA TYR A 178 -10.69 -6.76 -10.32
C TYR A 178 -10.77 -5.72 -9.20
N HIS A 179 -9.81 -5.75 -8.29
CA HIS A 179 -9.80 -4.87 -7.13
C HIS A 179 -8.51 -4.06 -7.03
N ILE A 180 -8.65 -2.82 -6.57
CA ILE A 180 -7.54 -1.97 -6.16
C ILE A 180 -7.59 -1.81 -4.64
N LEU A 181 -6.59 -2.35 -3.96
CA LEU A 181 -6.38 -2.06 -2.55
C LEU A 181 -5.57 -0.77 -2.41
N VAL A 182 -6.06 0.17 -1.61
CA VAL A 182 -5.39 1.43 -1.26
C VAL A 182 -5.12 1.44 0.24
N ILE A 183 -3.86 1.38 0.67
CA ILE A 183 -3.46 1.55 2.07
C ILE A 183 -2.98 2.99 2.26
N VAL A 184 -3.59 3.67 3.21
CA VAL A 184 -3.14 4.96 3.73
C VAL A 184 -2.38 4.70 5.03
N ALA A 185 -1.07 5.00 5.02
CA ALA A 185 -0.17 4.75 6.14
C ALA A 185 0.87 5.88 6.26
N ASP A 186 1.49 6.00 7.44
CA ASP A 186 2.52 7.02 7.72
C ASP A 186 3.96 6.58 7.38
N GLY A 187 4.11 5.36 6.86
CA GLY A 187 5.34 4.87 6.23
C GLY A 187 6.30 4.12 7.17
N GLN A 188 5.90 3.76 8.39
CA GLN A 188 6.69 2.91 9.27
C GLN A 188 6.25 1.44 9.18
N VAL A 189 6.88 0.63 8.33
CA VAL A 189 6.64 -0.83 8.30
C VAL A 189 7.61 -1.53 9.24
N THR A 190 7.09 -2.32 10.18
CA THR A 190 7.93 -3.08 11.13
C THR A 190 8.05 -4.56 10.76
N SER A 191 7.04 -5.12 10.09
CA SER A 191 7.04 -6.52 9.60
C SER A 191 7.21 -6.59 8.08
N GLU A 192 8.41 -6.29 7.59
CA GLU A 192 8.71 -6.31 6.15
C GLU A 192 8.50 -7.68 5.52
N LYS A 193 8.95 -8.77 6.17
CA LYS A 193 8.89 -10.12 5.60
C LYS A 193 7.45 -10.59 5.35
N GLU A 194 6.57 -10.49 6.34
CA GLU A 194 5.17 -10.91 6.20
C GLU A 194 4.44 -10.04 5.17
N THR A 195 4.73 -8.74 5.14
CA THR A 195 4.20 -7.83 4.14
C THR A 195 4.66 -8.23 2.73
N ILE A 196 5.94 -8.57 2.55
CA ILE A 196 6.48 -9.05 1.28
C ILE A 196 5.79 -10.35 0.85
N ASP A 197 5.68 -11.33 1.76
CA ASP A 197 5.03 -12.62 1.46
C ASP A 197 3.56 -12.41 1.05
N ALA A 198 2.84 -11.50 1.71
CA ALA A 198 1.47 -11.14 1.36
C ALA A 198 1.37 -10.44 0.00
N ILE A 199 2.31 -9.54 -0.34
CA ILE A 199 2.38 -8.90 -1.66
C ILE A 199 2.66 -9.94 -2.75
N VAL A 200 3.56 -10.89 -2.49
CA VAL A 200 3.83 -12.00 -3.42
C VAL A 200 2.58 -12.86 -3.60
N ALA A 201 1.86 -13.17 -2.52
CA ALA A 201 0.59 -13.89 -2.60
C ALA A 201 -0.44 -13.13 -3.44
N ALA A 202 -0.61 -11.83 -3.19
CA ALA A 202 -1.52 -10.95 -3.92
C ALA A 202 -1.23 -10.90 -5.43
N SER A 203 0.03 -11.08 -5.84
CA SER A 203 0.40 -11.09 -7.27
C SER A 203 -0.17 -12.26 -8.08
N ASN A 204 -0.70 -13.29 -7.41
CA ASN A 204 -1.41 -14.39 -8.07
C ASN A 204 -2.92 -14.13 -8.26
N PHE A 205 -3.41 -12.97 -7.83
CA PHE A 205 -4.82 -12.58 -7.90
C PHE A 205 -4.97 -11.32 -8.76
N PRO A 206 -6.18 -11.03 -9.30
CA PRO A 206 -6.46 -9.78 -10.01
C PRO A 206 -6.57 -8.60 -9.02
N LEU A 207 -5.50 -8.38 -8.25
CA LEU A 207 -5.26 -7.26 -7.33
C LEU A 207 -4.17 -6.37 -7.91
N CYS A 208 -4.43 -5.06 -8.06
CA CYS A 208 -3.38 -4.15 -8.50
C CYS A 208 -2.38 -3.85 -7.38
N LYS A 209 -1.09 -3.83 -7.73
CA LYS A 209 0.02 -3.47 -6.84
C LYS A 209 -0.12 -2.03 -6.36
N MET A 210 -0.13 -1.87 -5.04
CA MET A 210 -0.29 -0.60 -4.36
C MET A 210 0.99 0.25 -4.43
N SER A 211 0.85 1.51 -4.87
CA SER A 211 1.90 2.52 -4.73
C SER A 211 1.89 3.03 -3.29
N CYS A 212 2.99 2.81 -2.56
CA CYS A 212 3.24 3.48 -1.29
C CYS A 212 3.46 4.97 -1.58
N MET A 213 2.42 5.80 -1.39
CA MET A 213 2.55 7.26 -1.51
C MET A 213 3.33 7.81 -0.33
N ARG A 214 4.66 7.84 -0.46
CA ARG A 214 5.56 8.53 0.46
C ARG A 214 5.50 10.03 0.17
N TRP A 215 4.63 10.77 0.87
CA TRP A 215 4.61 12.23 0.81
C TRP A 215 5.87 12.79 1.49
N THR A 216 6.89 13.10 0.69
CA THR A 216 7.98 13.97 1.13
C THR A 216 7.47 15.40 0.97
N LEU A 217 6.91 15.99 2.04
CA LEU A 217 6.70 17.44 2.08
C LEU A 217 8.07 18.11 2.10
N MET A 218 8.28 19.03 1.13
CA MET A 218 9.31 20.08 1.22
C MET A 218 9.10 20.95 2.47
#